data_AF-A0AAP9J235-F1
#
_entry.id   AF-A0AAP9J235-F1
#
_cell.length_a   1.000
_cell.length_b   1.000
_cell.length_c   1.000
_cell.angle_alpha   90.00
_cell.angle_beta   90.00
_cell.angle_gamma   90.00
#
_symmetry.space_group_name_H-M   'P 1'
#
loop_
_entity.id
_entity.type
_entity.pdbx_description
1 polymer ?
#
loop_
_entity_poly.entity_id
_entity_poly.type
_entity_poly.pdbx_seq_one_letter_code
_entity_poly.pdbx_strand_id
1 'polypeptide(L)'
;MQAQFGYKSQDFFILLEPTGGHYSYLVVRVLLDRGYSIYQVENKAVKDFRERQLGLNEKSDEIDARIMAYMGWHKTLHPDMRSVRIVRPASAEQVLYRTLTRDRWLLTTQLTRRKNQVQQLFSVTNPELKRAFKKTGALSVLKLALKYPTGQEMAKATQDELRQTLITIGAKTICYKSF
;
A
#
# COMPACT_ATOMS: atom_id res chain seq x y z
N MET A 1 17.19 -9.91 -30.40
CA MET A 1 16.12 -9.15 -31.10
C MET A 1 16.51 -7.70 -31.43
N GLN A 2 17.11 -6.90 -30.54
CA GLN A 2 17.49 -5.50 -30.88
C GLN A 2 18.64 -5.36 -31.90
N ALA A 3 19.60 -6.28 -31.90
CA ALA A 3 20.72 -6.24 -32.83
C ALA A 3 20.34 -6.49 -34.31
N GLN A 4 19.10 -6.90 -34.58
CA GLN A 4 18.68 -7.33 -35.93
C GLN A 4 18.16 -6.17 -36.80
N PHE A 5 17.88 -5.00 -36.20
CA PHE A 5 17.33 -3.84 -36.90
C PHE A 5 18.12 -2.53 -36.68
N GLY A 6 19.23 -2.55 -35.95
CA GLY A 6 20.09 -1.38 -35.74
C GLY A 6 19.53 -0.27 -34.82
N TYR A 7 18.36 -0.47 -34.21
CA TYR A 7 17.76 0.51 -33.29
C TYR A 7 18.58 0.68 -32.01
N LYS A 8 18.73 1.94 -31.59
CA LYS A 8 19.38 2.37 -30.35
C LYS A 8 18.32 2.72 -29.30
N SER A 9 18.70 2.76 -28.03
CA SER A 9 17.79 3.13 -26.94
C SER A 9 17.18 4.53 -27.09
N GLN A 10 17.89 5.43 -27.79
CA GLN A 10 17.47 6.80 -28.08
C GLN A 10 16.35 6.89 -29.13
N ASP A 11 16.16 5.84 -29.92
CA ASP A 11 15.11 5.80 -30.95
C ASP A 11 13.72 5.54 -30.35
N PHE A 12 13.65 5.25 -29.04
CA PHE A 12 12.42 4.92 -28.34
C PHE A 12 11.99 6.04 -27.40
N PHE A 13 10.76 6.51 -27.58
CA PHE A 13 10.11 7.44 -26.66
C PHE A 13 9.17 6.68 -25.72
N ILE A 14 9.65 6.37 -24.50
CA ILE A 14 8.91 5.55 -23.54
C ILE A 14 8.09 6.43 -22.60
N LEU A 15 6.79 6.17 -22.53
CA LEU A 15 5.85 6.84 -21.64
C LEU A 15 5.25 5.86 -20.64
N LEU A 16 5.15 6.27 -19.38
CA LEU A 16 4.56 5.50 -18.30
C LEU A 16 3.68 6.38 -17.42
N GLU A 17 2.56 5.83 -16.95
CA GLU A 17 1.79 6.48 -15.90
C GLU A 17 2.33 6.08 -14.51
N PRO A 18 2.19 6.93 -13.47
CA PRO A 18 2.34 6.53 -12.08
C PRO A 18 1.31 5.45 -11.73
N THR A 19 1.70 4.18 -11.88
CA THR A 19 0.98 3.08 -11.25
C THR A 19 1.25 3.18 -9.74
N GLY A 20 0.22 3.33 -8.90
CA GLY A 20 0.33 3.54 -7.45
C GLY A 20 0.97 2.41 -6.63
N GLY A 21 1.67 1.47 -7.25
CA GLY A 21 2.34 0.33 -6.62
C GLY A 21 3.85 0.27 -6.91
N HIS A 22 4.54 -0.66 -6.24
CA HIS A 22 5.99 -0.82 -6.33
C HIS A 22 6.47 -1.52 -7.62
N TYR A 23 5.55 -2.10 -8.41
CA TYR A 23 5.89 -2.98 -9.53
C TYR A 23 6.54 -2.25 -10.71
N SER A 24 6.13 -1.02 -11.00
CA SER A 24 6.71 -0.24 -12.09
C SER A 24 8.16 0.17 -11.84
N TYR A 25 8.63 0.18 -10.58
CA TYR A 25 9.99 0.60 -10.25
C TYR A 25 11.06 -0.31 -10.88
N LEU A 26 10.87 -1.63 -10.83
CA LEU A 26 11.83 -2.57 -11.39
C LEU A 26 11.94 -2.41 -12.90
N VAL A 27 10.80 -2.28 -13.57
CA VAL A 27 10.75 -2.05 -15.03
C VAL A 27 11.43 -0.73 -15.38
N VAL A 28 11.09 0.35 -14.67
CA VAL A 28 11.72 1.68 -14.86
C VAL A 28 13.23 1.60 -14.66
N ARG A 29 13.70 0.95 -13.59
CA ARG A 29 15.13 0.81 -13.30
C ARG A 29 15.85 0.06 -14.41
N VAL A 30 15.32 -1.09 -14.82
CA VAL A 30 15.91 -1.91 -15.89
C VAL A 30 15.99 -1.16 -17.22
N LEU A 31 14.98 -0.35 -17.54
CA LEU A 31 14.99 0.48 -18.75
C LEU A 31 16.00 1.63 -18.65
N LEU A 32 16.07 2.33 -17.52
CA LEU A 32 17.08 3.37 -17.28
C LEU A 32 18.50 2.81 -17.34
N ASP A 33 18.75 1.65 -16.73
CA ASP A 33 20.05 0.97 -16.71
C ASP A 33 20.49 0.53 -18.13
N ARG A 34 19.53 0.29 -19.03
CA ARG A 34 19.77 0.02 -20.46
C ARG A 34 19.89 1.29 -21.33
N GLY A 35 19.86 2.47 -20.72
CA GLY A 35 20.05 3.74 -21.40
C GLY A 35 18.80 4.25 -22.14
N TYR A 36 17.60 3.79 -21.78
CA TYR A 36 16.35 4.36 -22.28
C TYR A 36 15.99 5.65 -21.54
N SER A 37 15.41 6.60 -22.27
CA SER A 37 14.76 7.76 -21.68
C SER A 37 13.29 7.45 -21.42
N ILE A 38 12.86 7.65 -20.17
CA ILE A 38 11.51 7.33 -19.73
C ILE A 38 10.83 8.63 -19.31
N TYR A 39 9.60 8.82 -19.77
CA TYR A 39 8.76 9.95 -19.43
C TYR A 39 7.56 9.48 -18.63
N GLN A 40 7.28 10.18 -17.55
CA GLN A 40 6.13 9.94 -16.71
C GLN A 40 5.04 10.94 -17.03
N VAL A 41 3.83 10.44 -17.28
CA VAL A 41 2.63 11.25 -17.55
C VAL A 41 1.76 11.25 -16.31
N GLU A 42 1.33 12.42 -15.84
CA GLU A 42 0.44 12.49 -14.68
C GLU A 42 -0.98 12.01 -15.04
N ASN A 43 -1.57 11.11 -14.24
CA ASN A 43 -2.92 10.57 -14.50
C ASN A 43 -3.98 11.66 -14.63
N LYS A 44 -3.87 12.73 -13.81
CA LYS A 44 -4.76 13.89 -13.91
C LYS A 44 -4.60 14.60 -15.25
N ALA A 45 -3.37 14.73 -15.74
CA ALA A 45 -3.13 15.38 -17.01
C ALA A 45 -3.66 14.57 -18.20
N VAL A 46 -3.59 13.23 -18.16
CA VAL A 46 -4.24 12.37 -19.17
C VAL A 46 -5.74 12.62 -19.20
N LYS A 47 -6.38 12.63 -18.02
CA LYS A 47 -7.81 12.93 -17.89
C LYS A 47 -8.16 14.33 -18.41
N ASP A 48 -7.46 15.36 -17.93
CA ASP A 48 -7.73 16.75 -18.32
C ASP A 48 -7.53 16.95 -19.82
N PHE A 49 -6.51 16.30 -20.41
CA PHE A 49 -6.26 16.35 -21.85
C PHE A 49 -7.38 15.68 -22.64
N ARG A 50 -7.83 14.50 -22.18
CA ARG A 50 -8.94 13.77 -22.80
C ARG A 50 -10.22 14.60 -22.83
N GLU A 51 -10.62 15.11 -21.68
CA GLU A 51 -11.92 15.77 -21.49
C GLU A 51 -11.94 17.19 -22.08
N ARG A 52 -10.88 17.98 -21.84
CA ARG A 52 -10.90 19.40 -22.18
C ARG A 52 -10.32 19.71 -23.56
N GLN A 53 -9.32 18.94 -24.02
CA GLN A 53 -8.63 19.22 -25.27
C GLN A 53 -9.20 18.39 -26.43
N LEU A 54 -9.65 17.16 -26.15
CA LEU A 54 -10.22 16.27 -27.16
C LEU A 54 -11.75 16.15 -27.07
N GLY A 55 -12.38 16.65 -26.00
CA GLY A 55 -13.84 16.55 -25.81
C GLY A 55 -14.33 15.12 -25.59
N LEU A 56 -13.44 14.20 -25.22
CA LEU A 56 -13.75 12.79 -25.03
C LEU A 56 -14.08 12.52 -23.55
N ASN A 57 -15.25 11.94 -23.29
CA ASN A 57 -15.66 11.54 -21.94
C ASN A 57 -15.47 10.04 -21.69
N GLU A 58 -15.32 9.26 -22.75
CA GLU A 58 -15.11 7.82 -22.67
C GLU A 58 -13.72 7.50 -22.12
N LYS A 59 -13.67 6.55 -21.18
CA LYS A 59 -12.42 6.04 -20.61
C LYS A 59 -12.23 4.58 -21.03
N SER A 60 -11.11 4.31 -21.67
CA SER A 60 -10.59 2.96 -21.95
C SER A 60 -9.07 3.02 -21.89
N ASP A 61 -8.43 1.90 -21.50
CA ASP A 61 -6.97 1.81 -21.45
C ASP A 61 -6.33 2.09 -22.83
N GLU A 62 -7.00 1.69 -23.91
CA GLU A 62 -6.56 1.99 -25.28
C GLU A 62 -6.62 3.50 -25.59
N ILE A 63 -7.69 4.16 -25.15
CA ILE A 63 -7.86 5.61 -25.31
C ILE A 63 -6.79 6.35 -24.50
N ASP A 64 -6.57 5.96 -23.25
CA ASP A 64 -5.58 6.59 -22.38
C ASP A 64 -4.16 6.38 -22.94
N ALA A 65 -3.83 5.21 -23.50
CA ALA A 65 -2.56 4.95 -24.17
C ALA A 65 -2.34 5.84 -25.41
N ARG A 66 -3.37 6.00 -26.26
CA ARG A 66 -3.31 6.89 -27.43
C ARG A 66 -3.13 8.35 -27.02
N ILE A 67 -3.82 8.78 -25.98
CA ILE A 67 -3.70 10.14 -25.44
C ILE A 67 -2.31 10.38 -24.87
N MET A 68 -1.75 9.43 -24.13
CA MET A 68 -0.39 9.51 -23.63
C MET A 68 0.62 9.62 -24.78
N ALA A 69 0.47 8.83 -25.85
CA ALA A 69 1.32 8.92 -27.03
C ALA A 69 1.24 10.32 -27.67
N TYR A 70 0.04 10.88 -27.79
CA TYR A 70 -0.16 12.23 -28.30
C TYR A 70 0.45 13.30 -27.38
N MET A 71 0.31 13.17 -26.06
CA MET A 71 0.97 14.03 -25.09
C MET A 71 2.50 13.93 -25.18
N GLY A 72 3.03 12.74 -25.46
CA GLY A 72 4.45 12.53 -25.72
C GLY A 72 4.95 13.26 -26.96
N TRP A 73 4.19 13.19 -28.05
CA TRP A 73 4.45 13.97 -29.25
C TRP A 73 4.42 15.48 -28.96
N HIS A 74 3.43 15.96 -28.21
CA HIS A 74 3.40 17.37 -27.78
C HIS A 74 4.61 17.77 -26.93
N LYS A 75 5.13 16.87 -26.09
CA LYS A 75 6.33 17.11 -25.28
C LYS A 75 7.59 17.30 -26.14
N THR A 76 7.69 16.68 -27.32
CA THR A 76 8.83 16.90 -28.23
C THR A 76 8.78 18.28 -28.89
N LEU A 77 7.57 18.78 -29.16
CA LEU A 77 7.34 20.12 -29.70
C LEU A 77 7.41 21.22 -28.62
N HIS A 78 7.00 20.91 -27.39
CA HIS A 78 6.93 21.80 -26.25
C HIS A 78 7.72 21.23 -25.06
N PRO A 79 9.06 21.39 -25.03
CA PRO A 79 9.93 20.78 -24.02
C PRO A 79 9.62 21.20 -22.58
N ASP A 80 8.93 22.32 -22.37
CA ASP A 80 8.53 22.89 -21.09
C ASP A 80 7.20 22.32 -20.55
N MET A 81 6.46 21.52 -21.33
CA MET A 81 5.22 20.88 -20.91
C MET A 81 5.41 20.06 -19.62
N ARG A 82 4.80 20.51 -18.52
CA ARG A 82 5.02 19.97 -17.16
C ARG A 82 4.27 18.67 -16.87
N SER A 83 3.22 18.37 -17.62
CA SER A 83 2.39 17.16 -17.47
C SER A 83 3.10 15.88 -17.89
N VAL A 84 4.19 16.01 -18.65
CA VAL A 84 5.07 14.91 -19.08
C VAL A 84 6.48 15.20 -18.59
N ARG A 85 6.98 14.41 -17.62
CA ARG A 85 8.27 14.65 -16.96
C ARG A 85 9.25 13.52 -17.21
N ILE A 86 10.50 13.86 -17.44
CA ILE A 86 11.56 12.85 -17.53
C ILE A 86 11.77 12.18 -16.17
N VAL A 87 11.82 10.84 -16.17
CA VAL A 87 12.17 10.05 -15.00
C VAL A 87 13.68 10.03 -14.88
N ARG A 88 14.17 10.38 -13.68
CA ARG A 88 15.58 10.27 -13.35
C ARG A 88 15.82 9.03 -12.49
N PRO A 89 17.03 8.44 -12.54
CA PRO A 89 17.43 7.43 -11.57
C PRO A 89 17.21 7.93 -10.15
N ALA A 90 16.65 7.07 -9.31
CA ALA A 90 16.39 7.41 -7.92
C ALA A 90 17.72 7.60 -7.18
N SER A 91 17.80 8.63 -6.32
CA SER A 91 18.95 8.78 -5.41
C SER A 91 18.98 7.63 -4.39
N ALA A 92 20.15 7.38 -3.77
CA ALA A 92 20.28 6.38 -2.71
C ALA A 92 19.26 6.58 -1.57
N GLU A 93 19.03 7.84 -1.20
CA GLU A 93 18.04 8.24 -0.20
C GLU A 93 16.60 7.92 -0.63
N GLN A 94 16.23 8.22 -1.89
CA GLN A 94 14.91 7.87 -2.43
C GLN A 94 14.68 6.36 -2.47
N VAL A 95 15.72 5.58 -2.79
CA VAL A 95 15.67 4.11 -2.73
C VAL A 95 15.43 3.62 -1.30
N LEU A 96 16.11 4.21 -0.31
CA LEU A 96 15.94 3.88 1.10
C LEU A 96 14.51 4.18 1.57
N TYR A 97 13.99 5.38 1.30
CA TYR A 97 12.62 5.74 1.69
C TYR A 97 11.56 4.85 1.04
N ARG A 98 11.76 4.47 -0.24
CA ARG A 98 10.87 3.54 -0.92
C ARG A 98 10.90 2.16 -0.26
N THR A 99 12.08 1.67 0.11
CA THR A 99 12.25 0.39 0.81
C THR A 99 11.54 0.41 2.15
N LEU A 100 11.75 1.45 2.96
CA LEU A 100 11.08 1.64 4.25
C LEU A 100 9.55 1.68 4.11
N THR A 101 9.04 2.37 3.09
CA THR A 101 7.59 2.46 2.83
C THR A 101 7.01 1.09 2.47
N ARG A 102 7.72 0.32 1.63
CA ARG A 102 7.33 -1.03 1.24
C ARG A 102 7.30 -1.97 2.45
N ASP A 103 8.35 -1.93 3.27
CA ASP A 103 8.46 -2.79 4.44
C ASP A 103 7.39 -2.45 5.48
N ARG A 104 7.12 -1.15 5.72
CA ARG A 104 6.01 -0.70 6.56
C ARG A 104 4.66 -1.23 6.05
N TRP A 105 4.41 -1.16 4.74
CA TRP A 105 3.18 -1.66 4.14
C TRP A 105 3.04 -3.18 4.33
N LEU A 106 4.13 -3.93 4.09
CA LEU A 106 4.16 -5.38 4.29
C LEU A 106 3.90 -5.74 5.75
N LEU A 107 4.58 -5.10 6.69
CA LEU A 107 4.42 -5.33 8.13
C LEU A 107 3.00 -5.00 8.59
N THR A 108 2.41 -3.91 8.10
CA THR A 108 1.04 -3.51 8.44
C THR A 108 0.02 -4.53 7.92
N THR A 109 0.23 -5.04 6.70
CA THR A 109 -0.59 -6.09 6.09
C THR A 109 -0.49 -7.40 6.87
N GLN A 110 0.74 -7.82 7.21
CA GLN A 110 0.99 -9.01 8.01
C GLN A 110 0.38 -8.89 9.40
N LEU A 111 0.56 -7.74 10.09
CA LEU A 111 -0.01 -7.48 11.40
C LEU A 111 -1.54 -7.60 11.37
N THR A 112 -2.18 -7.02 10.35
CA THR A 112 -3.63 -7.11 10.17
C THR A 112 -4.08 -8.55 9.97
N ARG A 113 -3.37 -9.32 9.12
CA ARG A 113 -3.66 -10.74 8.89
C ARG A 113 -3.51 -11.56 10.17
N ARG A 114 -2.41 -11.40 10.91
CA ARG A 114 -2.16 -12.12 12.18
C ARG A 114 -3.20 -11.77 13.23
N LYS A 115 -3.54 -10.49 13.36
CA LYS A 115 -4.60 -10.02 14.27
C LYS A 115 -5.96 -10.63 13.92
N ASN A 116 -6.28 -10.82 12.64
CA ASN A 116 -7.51 -11.47 12.22
C ASN A 116 -7.50 -12.98 12.54
N GLN A 117 -6.37 -13.66 12.33
CA GLN A 117 -6.19 -15.07 12.71
C GLN A 117 -6.41 -15.29 14.22
N VAL A 118 -5.82 -14.43 15.06
CA VAL A 118 -6.01 -14.51 16.52
C VAL A 118 -7.47 -14.26 16.92
N GLN A 119 -8.14 -13.28 16.29
CA GLN A 119 -9.57 -13.04 16.54
C GLN A 119 -10.46 -14.24 16.15
N GLN A 120 -10.12 -14.93 15.06
CA GLN A 120 -10.79 -16.17 14.67
C GLN A 120 -10.54 -17.27 15.70
N LEU A 121 -9.31 -17.41 16.20
CA LEU A 121 -9.00 -18.38 17.25
C LEU A 121 -9.80 -18.12 18.54
N PHE A 122 -9.91 -16.87 18.98
CA PHE A 122 -10.72 -16.50 20.15
C PHE A 122 -12.19 -16.87 20.01
N SER A 123 -12.72 -16.95 18.79
CA SER A 123 -14.11 -17.40 18.61
C SER A 123 -14.35 -18.86 18.98
N VAL A 124 -13.28 -19.67 19.03
CA VAL A 124 -13.31 -21.09 19.38
C VAL A 124 -12.82 -21.29 20.82
N THR A 125 -11.71 -20.67 21.20
CA THR A 125 -11.06 -20.93 22.50
C THR A 125 -11.63 -20.11 23.65
N ASN A 126 -12.15 -18.90 23.36
CA ASN A 126 -12.54 -17.91 24.36
C ASN A 126 -13.74 -17.06 23.90
N PRO A 127 -14.89 -17.68 23.59
CA PRO A 127 -16.06 -16.97 23.07
C PRO A 127 -16.57 -15.86 24.01
N GLU A 128 -16.34 -15.97 25.31
CA GLU A 128 -16.65 -14.98 26.34
C GLU A 128 -15.99 -13.61 26.10
N LEU A 129 -14.81 -13.57 25.46
CA LEU A 129 -14.13 -12.31 25.13
C LEU A 129 -14.93 -11.44 24.16
N LYS A 130 -15.76 -12.04 23.30
CA LYS A 130 -16.67 -11.29 22.42
C LYS A 130 -17.78 -10.59 23.18
N ARG A 131 -18.20 -11.11 24.34
CA ARG A 131 -19.20 -10.46 25.22
C ARG A 131 -18.57 -9.31 25.99
N ALA A 132 -17.36 -9.53 26.49
CA ALA A 132 -16.59 -8.56 27.27
C ALA A 132 -16.13 -7.33 26.46
N PHE A 133 -15.61 -7.55 25.25
CA PHE A 133 -14.91 -6.54 24.46
C PHE A 133 -15.58 -6.28 23.11
N LYS A 134 -15.82 -5.00 22.79
CA LYS A 134 -16.34 -4.56 21.48
C LYS A 134 -15.42 -4.93 20.31
N LYS A 135 -14.10 -5.01 20.55
CA LYS A 135 -13.08 -5.37 19.55
C LYS A 135 -12.12 -6.38 20.15
N THR A 136 -12.27 -7.66 19.82
CA THR A 136 -11.40 -8.74 20.31
C THR A 136 -9.96 -8.65 19.79
N GLY A 137 -9.72 -7.90 18.70
CA GLY A 137 -8.38 -7.60 18.22
C GLY A 137 -7.71 -6.38 18.89
N ALA A 138 -8.33 -5.75 19.89
CA ALA A 138 -7.70 -4.64 20.61
C ALA A 138 -6.44 -5.11 21.36
N LEU A 139 -5.45 -4.23 21.50
CA LEU A 139 -4.18 -4.57 22.16
C LEU A 139 -4.37 -5.05 23.61
N SER A 140 -5.35 -4.48 24.33
CA SER A 140 -5.71 -4.93 25.68
C SER A 140 -6.20 -6.37 25.72
N VAL A 141 -7.02 -6.81 24.75
CA VAL A 141 -7.49 -8.20 24.66
C VAL A 141 -6.34 -9.14 24.34
N LEU A 142 -5.45 -8.75 23.43
CA LEU A 142 -4.26 -9.54 23.10
C LEU A 142 -3.33 -9.69 24.31
N LYS A 143 -3.14 -8.63 25.10
CA LYS A 143 -2.38 -8.68 26.36
C LYS A 143 -3.07 -9.55 27.42
N LEU A 144 -4.40 -9.53 27.50
CA LEU A 144 -5.16 -10.40 28.39
C LEU A 144 -4.97 -11.87 28.01
N ALA A 145 -5.09 -12.19 26.72
CA ALA A 145 -4.89 -13.54 26.21
C ALA A 145 -3.44 -14.03 26.35
N LEU A 146 -2.45 -13.14 26.35
CA LEU A 146 -1.07 -13.51 26.68
C LEU A 146 -0.90 -13.93 28.15
N LYS A 147 -1.67 -13.33 29.08
CA LYS A 147 -1.63 -13.68 30.50
C LYS A 147 -2.52 -14.88 30.82
N TYR A 148 -3.66 -15.00 30.16
CA TYR A 148 -4.61 -16.11 30.30
C TYR A 148 -4.94 -16.67 28.90
N PRO A 149 -4.09 -17.56 28.35
CA PRO A 149 -4.27 -18.14 27.02
C PRO A 149 -5.59 -18.89 26.82
N THR A 150 -6.13 -19.49 27.89
CA THR A 150 -7.36 -20.27 27.86
C THR A 150 -8.41 -19.78 28.86
N GLY A 151 -9.69 -20.05 28.58
CA GLY A 151 -10.78 -19.70 29.49
C GLY A 151 -10.68 -20.42 30.84
N GLN A 152 -10.07 -21.61 30.87
CA GLN A 152 -9.82 -22.37 32.08
C GLN A 152 -8.78 -21.71 32.99
N GLU A 153 -7.71 -21.15 32.42
CA GLU A 153 -6.72 -20.39 33.18
C GLU A 153 -7.30 -19.07 33.70
N MET A 154 -8.15 -18.43 32.89
CA MET A 154 -8.86 -17.22 33.33
C MET A 154 -9.83 -17.51 34.48
N ALA A 155 -10.50 -18.66 34.48
CA ALA A 155 -11.42 -19.08 35.54
C ALA A 155 -10.71 -19.42 36.86
N LYS A 156 -9.42 -19.75 36.83
CA LYS A 156 -8.61 -20.00 38.04
C LYS A 156 -8.15 -18.72 38.72
N ALA A 157 -8.18 -17.59 38.03
CA ALA A 157 -7.76 -16.31 38.57
C ALA A 157 -8.85 -15.72 39.48
N THR A 158 -8.43 -15.12 40.58
CA THR A 158 -9.36 -14.45 41.52
C THR A 158 -9.92 -13.18 40.87
N GLN A 159 -11.11 -12.75 41.29
CA GLN A 159 -11.71 -11.49 40.78
C GLN A 159 -10.79 -10.28 40.95
N ASP A 160 -10.07 -10.17 42.07
CA ASP A 160 -9.11 -9.09 42.30
C ASP A 160 -7.91 -9.14 41.35
N GLU A 161 -7.41 -10.35 41.05
CA GLU A 161 -6.31 -10.55 40.11
C GLU A 161 -6.72 -10.21 38.68
N LEU A 162 -7.93 -10.60 38.27
CA LEU A 162 -8.51 -10.22 36.98
C LEU A 162 -8.71 -8.72 36.88
N ARG A 163 -9.25 -8.09 37.92
CA ARG A 163 -9.47 -6.64 37.98
C ARG A 163 -8.17 -5.87 37.89
N GLN A 164 -7.15 -6.26 38.65
CA GLN A 164 -5.82 -5.65 38.57
C GLN A 164 -5.21 -5.84 37.18
N THR A 165 -5.33 -7.03 36.60
CA THR A 165 -4.85 -7.29 35.23
C THR A 165 -5.51 -6.37 34.22
N LEU A 166 -6.84 -6.24 34.27
CA LEU A 166 -7.61 -5.37 33.36
C LEU A 166 -7.20 -3.89 33.52
N ILE A 167 -6.87 -3.45 34.73
CA ILE A 167 -6.33 -2.11 34.99
C ILE A 167 -4.95 -1.94 34.35
N THR A 168 -4.03 -2.89 34.56
CA THR A 168 -2.66 -2.84 34.03
C THR A 168 -2.62 -2.85 32.49
N ILE A 169 -3.50 -3.61 31.84
CA ILE A 169 -3.55 -3.70 30.37
C ILE A 169 -4.34 -2.57 29.70
N GLY A 170 -4.86 -1.60 30.48
CA GLY A 170 -5.57 -0.44 29.97
C GLY A 170 -7.05 -0.69 29.62
N ALA A 171 -7.65 -1.75 30.15
CA ALA A 171 -9.07 -2.10 29.96
C ALA A 171 -9.95 -1.70 31.17
N LYS A 172 -9.62 -0.59 31.86
CA LYS A 172 -10.27 -0.15 33.11
C LYS A 172 -11.80 -0.05 33.02
N THR A 173 -12.32 0.38 31.87
CA THR A 173 -13.77 0.54 31.65
C THR A 173 -14.54 -0.77 31.68
N ILE A 174 -13.87 -1.91 31.52
CA ILE A 174 -14.48 -3.24 31.58
C ILE A 174 -14.56 -3.75 33.02
N CYS A 175 -13.71 -3.26 33.92
CA CYS A 175 -13.77 -3.61 35.35
C CYS A 175 -15.08 -3.19 36.03
N TYR A 176 -15.85 -2.28 35.42
CA TYR A 176 -17.11 -1.76 35.95
C TYR A 176 -18.35 -2.30 35.23
N LYS A 177 -18.15 -3.16 34.21
CA LYS A 177 -19.26 -3.88 33.58
C LYS A 177 -19.49 -5.16 34.36
N SER A 178 -20.67 -5.30 34.96
CA SER A 178 -21.10 -6.57 35.55
C SER A 178 -21.08 -7.66 34.48
N PHE A 179 -20.33 -8.73 34.75
CA PHE A 179 -20.24 -9.93 33.93
C PHE A 179 -21.33 -10.93 34.30
#